data_AF-G5QWV3-F1
#
_entry.id   AF-G5QWV3-F1
#
_cell.length_a   1.000
_cell.length_b   1.000
_cell.length_c   1.000
_cell.angle_alpha   90.00
_cell.angle_beta   90.00
_cell.angle_gamma   90.00
#
_symmetry.space_group_name_H-M   'P 1'
#
loop_
_entity.id
_entity.type
_entity.pdbx_description
1 polymer ?
#
loop_
_entity_poly.entity_id
_entity_poly.type
_entity_poly.pdbx_seq_one_letter_code
_entity_poly.pdbx_strand_id
1 'polypeptide(L)' 'MLGALTLNYFGLIAFTLPQAAAIGIIGGADGPTAIYLSGKLAPELLGAIAVAAYSYMALVPLIQPPIMK' A
#
# COMPACT_ATOMS: atom_id res chain seq x y z
N MET A 1 -0.58 5.70 3.17
CA MET A 1 0.33 6.83 3.45
C MET A 1 0.22 7.28 4.90
N LEU A 2 -0.90 7.88 5.33
CA LEU A 2 -1.04 8.40 6.70
C LEU A 2 -0.78 7.31 7.76
N GLY A 3 -1.33 6.11 7.59
CA GLY A 3 -1.05 4.98 8.50
C GLY A 3 0.43 4.56 8.56
N ALA A 4 1.18 4.67 7.46
CA ALA A 4 2.61 4.36 7.46
C ALA A 4 3.42 5.48 8.17
N LEU A 5 3.01 6.74 8.00
CA LEU A 5 3.62 7.87 8.69
C LEU A 5 3.32 7.84 10.20
N THR A 6 2.12 7.42 10.61
CA THR A 6 1.81 7.28 12.05
C THR A 6 2.61 6.13 12.67
N LEU A 7 2.78 4.99 11.99
CA LEU A 7 3.64 3.90 12.46
C LEU A 7 5.10 4.36 12.65
N ASN A 8 5.60 5.23 11.77
CA ASN A 8 6.91 5.84 11.92
C ASN A 8 6.95 6.84 13.08
N TYR A 9 5.93 7.69 13.24
CA TYR A 9 5.82 8.64 14.35
C TYR A 9 5.86 7.96 15.73
N PHE A 10 5.19 6.81 15.87
CA PHE A 10 5.23 6.01 17.09
C PHE A 10 6.50 5.16 17.25
N GLY A 11 7.44 5.22 16.30
CA GLY A 11 8.71 4.50 16.37
C GLY A 11 8.59 2.97 16.22
N LEU A 12 7.45 2.47 15.71
CA LEU A 12 7.23 1.03 15.54
C LEU A 12 7.96 0.49 14.31
N ILE A 13 7.83 1.21 13.19
CA ILE A 13 8.44 0.84 11.91
C ILE A 13 8.89 2.13 11.22
N ALA A 14 10.17 2.20 10.85
CA ALA A 14 10.72 3.37 10.17
C ALA A 14 10.34 3.35 8.67
N PHE A 15 9.50 4.29 8.26
CA PHE A 15 9.16 4.53 6.85
C PHE A 15 9.54 5.95 6.43
N THR A 16 10.36 6.08 5.39
CA THR A 16 10.58 7.37 4.74
C THR A 16 9.31 7.87 4.06
N LEU A 17 9.24 9.17 3.76
CA LEU A 17 8.08 9.75 3.07
C LEU A 17 7.82 9.10 1.69
N PRO A 18 8.82 8.82 0.83
CA PRO A 18 8.62 8.09 -0.42
C PRO A 18 8.07 6.67 -0.22
N GLN A 19 8.57 5.94 0.78
CA GLN A 19 8.07 4.59 1.11
C GLN A 19 6.62 4.64 1.61
N ALA A 20 6.29 5.57 2.51
CA ALA A 20 4.94 5.76 2.99
C ALA A 20 3.96 6.16 1.87
N ALA A 21 4.41 6.96 0.91
CA ALA A 21 3.66 7.32 -0.29
C ALA A 21 3.43 6.08 -1.17
N ALA A 22 4.48 5.30 -1.46
CA ALA A 22 4.40 4.07 -2.25
C ALA A 22 3.43 3.04 -1.63
N ILE A 23 3.50 2.82 -0.30
CA ILE A 23 2.56 1.95 0.43
C ILE A 23 1.12 2.49 0.33
N GLY A 24 0.95 3.81 0.37
CA GLY A 24 -0.36 4.45 0.27
C GLY A 24 -1.10 4.21 -1.03
N ILE A 25 -0.38 3.99 -2.13
CA ILE A 25 -0.98 3.76 -3.45
C ILE A 25 -1.77 2.46 -3.52
N ILE A 26 -1.44 1.45 -2.70
CA ILE A 26 -2.18 0.17 -2.63
C ILE A 26 -3.68 0.37 -2.39
N GLY A 27 -4.05 1.34 -1.54
CA GLY A 27 -5.44 1.56 -1.17
C GLY A 27 -6.24 2.41 -2.16
N GLY A 28 -5.59 3.03 -3.15
CA GLY A 28 -6.23 4.03 -4.02
C GLY A 28 -5.98 3.86 -5.52
N ALA A 29 -5.03 3.02 -5.93
CA ALA A 29 -4.70 2.80 -7.34
C ALA A 29 -4.86 1.34 -7.76
N ASP A 30 -4.95 1.13 -9.08
CA ASP A 30 -4.92 -0.18 -9.71
C ASP A 30 -3.50 -0.77 -9.75
N GLY A 31 -3.42 -2.10 -9.93
CA GLY A 31 -2.16 -2.86 -9.82
C GLY A 31 -1.00 -2.30 -10.65
N PRO A 32 -1.21 -1.99 -11.95
CA PRO A 32 -0.18 -1.38 -12.79
C PRO A 32 0.35 -0.04 -12.25
N THR A 33 -0.54 0.83 -11.75
CA THR A 33 -0.14 2.12 -11.17
C THR A 33 0.64 1.93 -9.87
N ALA A 34 0.23 0.99 -9.02
CA ALA A 34 0.94 0.65 -7.80
C ALA A 34 2.36 0.14 -8.09
N ILE A 35 2.53 -0.72 -9.09
CA ILE A 35 3.84 -1.20 -9.56
C ILE A 35 4.68 -0.05 -10.10
N TYR A 36 4.12 0.75 -11.01
CA TYR A 36 4.86 1.84 -11.66
C TYR A 36 5.39 2.86 -10.64
N LEU A 37 4.55 3.28 -9.71
CA LEU A 37 4.87 4.34 -8.77
C LEU A 37 5.79 3.84 -7.65
N SER A 38 5.57 2.62 -7.14
CA SER A 38 6.51 2.01 -6.18
C SER A 38 7.88 1.76 -6.80
N GLY A 39 7.95 1.36 -8.07
CA GLY A 39 9.21 1.25 -8.80
C GLY A 39 9.99 2.56 -8.96
N LYS A 40 9.34 3.73 -8.76
CA LYS A 40 9.99 5.04 -8.74
C LYS A 40 10.29 5.57 -7.34
N LEU A 41 9.38 5.36 -6.38
CA LEU A 41 9.48 5.96 -5.04
C LEU A 41 10.16 5.06 -4.00
N ALA A 42 9.98 3.74 -4.10
CA ALA A 42 10.54 2.76 -3.17
C ALA A 42 10.77 1.40 -3.88
N PRO A 43 11.76 1.31 -4.80
CA PRO A 43 12.02 0.10 -5.58
C PRO A 43 12.28 -1.14 -4.71
N GLU A 44 12.88 -0.95 -3.53
CA GLU A 44 13.15 -1.99 -2.55
C GLU A 44 11.87 -2.58 -1.91
N LEU A 45 10.75 -1.86 -1.95
CA LEU A 45 9.45 -2.31 -1.47
C LEU A 45 8.55 -2.85 -2.59
N LEU A 46 8.98 -2.77 -3.85
CA LEU A 46 8.16 -3.11 -5.02
C LEU A 46 7.54 -4.50 -4.92
N GLY A 47 8.33 -5.52 -4.54
CA GLY A 47 7.86 -6.89 -4.43
C GLY A 47 6.72 -7.05 -3.42
N ALA A 48 6.89 -6.49 -2.22
CA ALA A 48 5.87 -6.53 -1.18
C ALA A 48 4.61 -5.75 -1.56
N ILE A 49 4.78 -4.57 -2.16
CA ILE A 49 3.66 -3.72 -2.62
C ILE A 49 2.87 -4.42 -3.73
N ALA A 50 3.54 -5.03 -4.70
CA ALA A 50 2.89 -5.74 -5.80
C ALA A 50 2.07 -6.92 -5.30
N VAL A 51 2.63 -7.74 -4.40
CA VAL A 51 1.90 -8.88 -3.80
C VAL A 51 0.67 -8.37 -3.03
N ALA A 52 0.85 -7.39 -2.14
CA ALA A 52 -0.25 -6.83 -1.35
C ALA A 52 -1.35 -6.23 -2.22
N ALA A 53 -1.00 -5.49 -3.28
CA ALA A 53 -1.98 -4.87 -4.18
C ALA A 53 -2.90 -5.90 -4.85
N TYR A 54 -2.34 -6.93 -5.49
CA TYR A 54 -3.16 -7.95 -6.16
C TYR A 54 -3.91 -8.84 -5.17
N SER A 55 -3.29 -9.18 -4.04
CA SER A 55 -3.96 -9.95 -2.98
C SER A 55 -5.17 -9.21 -2.43
N TYR A 56 -5.05 -7.91 -2.11
CA TYR A 56 -6.18 -7.13 -1.61
C TYR A 56 -7.25 -6.86 -2.65
N MET A 57 -6.89 -6.69 -3.93
CA MET A 57 -7.87 -6.59 -5.02
C MET A 57 -8.70 -7.88 -5.15
N ALA A 58 -8.07 -9.05 -5.02
CA ALA A 58 -8.79 -10.33 -5.04
C ALA A 58 -9.71 -10.53 -3.82
N LEU A 59 -9.41 -9.87 -2.69
CA LEU A 59 -10.19 -9.93 -1.45
C LEU A 59 -11.37 -8.95 -1.42
N VAL A 60 -11.55 -8.09 -2.42
CA VAL A 60 -12.67 -7.14 -2.48
C VAL A 60 -14.04 -7.80 -2.27
N PRO A 61 -14.38 -8.96 -2.88
CA PRO A 61 -15.67 -9.63 -2.63
C PRO A 61 -15.86 -10.11 -1.19
N LEU A 62 -14.79 -10.27 -0.42
CA LEU A 62 -14.85 -10.64 0.99
C LEU A 62 -14.95 -9.40 1.89
N ILE A 63 -14.17 -8.36 1.58
CA ILE A 63 -14.04 -7.16 2.41
C ILE A 63 -15.22 -6.21 2.19
N GLN A 64 -15.67 -6.02 0.95
CA GLN A 64 -16.66 -4.99 0.60
C GLN A 64 -18.07 -5.29 1.13
N PRO A 65 -18.64 -6.52 1.01
CA PRO A 65 -20.04 -6.75 1.42
C PRO A 65 -20.34 -6.55 2.91
N PRO A 66 -19.48 -6.97 3.86
CA PRO A 66 -19.69 -6.67 5.29
C PRO A 66 -19.63 -5.19 5.65
N ILE A 67 -18.90 -4.38 4.87
CA ILE A 67 -18.75 -2.93 5.11
C ILE A 67 -19.96 -2.14 4.55
N MET A 68 -20.64 -2.69 3.55
CA MET A 68 -21.81 -2.06 2.92
C MET A 68 -23.15 -2.38 3.60
N LYS A 69 -23.19 -3.40 4.47
CA LYS A 69 -24.38 -3.78 5.25
C LYS A 69 -24.38 -3.03 6.59
#